data_AF-A0A957RX14-F1
#
_entry.id   AF-A0A957RX14-F1
#
_cell.length_a   1.000
_cell.length_b   1.000
_cell.length_c   1.000
_cell.angle_alpha   90.00
_cell.angle_beta   90.00
_cell.angle_gamma   90.00
#
_symmetry.space_group_name_H-M   'P 1'
#
loop_
_entity.id
_entity.type
_entity.pdbx_description
1 polymer ?
#
loop_
_entity_poly.entity_id
_entity_poly.type
_entity_poly.pdbx_seq_one_letter_code
_entity_poly.pdbx_strand_id
1 'polypeptide(L)'
;FIVGYPGETEEEFQGLLDFARAIEFDKVGAFPFSPEPGTPSAELSDQVPDEVKQERYARLMEQQQPISLRKNQAMVGRMLDVLVEGEGEIEGSGEPLLLARSYRDAPEIDGLVLVPGVRDVPVGSMIQVHINGAMEYDLVGEPLAGEVFSSKRSAIELG
;
A
#
# COMPACT_ATOMS: atom_id res chain seq x y z
N PHE A 1 8.89 10.15 1.25
CA PHE A 1 10.00 11.05 0.88
C PHE A 1 9.46 12.24 0.11
N ILE A 2 10.13 13.39 0.22
CA ILE A 2 9.86 14.54 -0.64
C ILE A 2 11.06 14.64 -1.58
N VAL A 3 10.80 14.79 -2.88
CA VAL A 3 11.83 14.94 -3.92
C VAL A 3 11.74 16.33 -4.54
N GLY A 4 12.87 16.87 -4.98
CA GLY A 4 12.95 18.19 -5.57
C GLY A 4 12.80 19.32 -4.56
N TYR A 5 13.21 19.07 -3.30
CA TYR A 5 13.31 20.14 -2.31
C TYR A 5 14.26 21.24 -2.81
N PRO A 6 14.04 22.53 -2.48
CA PRO A 6 14.91 23.60 -2.98
C PRO A 6 16.37 23.37 -2.61
N GLY A 7 17.25 23.44 -3.61
CA GLY A 7 18.68 23.12 -3.49
C GLY A 7 19.05 21.65 -3.72
N GLU A 8 18.08 20.72 -3.82
CA GLU A 8 18.36 19.29 -3.98
C GLU A 8 19.14 19.00 -5.26
N THR A 9 20.36 18.51 -5.07
CA THR A 9 21.29 18.14 -6.14
C THR A 9 21.06 16.71 -6.63
N GLU A 10 21.63 16.35 -7.78
CA GLU A 10 21.59 14.97 -8.28
C GLU A 10 22.34 14.00 -7.36
N GLU A 11 23.42 14.44 -6.70
CA GLU A 11 24.18 13.62 -5.75
C GLU A 11 23.35 13.29 -4.51
N GLU A 12 22.63 14.27 -3.95
CA GLU A 12 21.74 14.06 -2.81
C GLU A 12 20.55 13.15 -3.17
N PHE A 13 19.97 13.33 -4.37
CA PHE A 13 18.91 12.46 -4.84
C PHE A 13 19.42 11.02 -5.07
N GLN A 14 20.61 10.85 -5.63
CA GLN A 14 21.23 9.54 -5.77
C GLN A 14 21.50 8.89 -4.40
N GLY A 15 21.90 9.68 -3.40
CA GLY A 15 22.02 9.23 -2.02
C GLY A 15 20.69 8.71 -1.44
N LEU A 16 19.57 9.38 -1.73
CA LEU A 16 18.24 8.89 -1.37
C LEU A 16 17.90 7.55 -2.05
N LEU A 17 18.20 7.41 -3.35
CA LEU A 17 17.98 6.16 -4.08
C LEU A 17 18.80 5.02 -3.46
N ASP A 18 20.08 5.25 -3.18
CA ASP A 18 20.95 4.22 -2.60
C ASP A 18 20.51 3.86 -1.17
N PHE A 19 20.05 4.84 -0.39
CA PHE A 19 19.46 4.59 0.93
C PHE A 19 18.21 3.72 0.84
N ALA A 20 17.26 4.06 -0.04
CA ALA A 20 16.03 3.29 -0.22
C ALA A 20 16.33 1.85 -0.68
N ARG A 21 17.29 1.68 -1.59
CA ARG A 21 17.75 0.36 -2.06
C ARG A 21 18.38 -0.46 -0.94
N ALA A 22 19.16 0.16 -0.07
CA ALA A 22 19.84 -0.54 1.02
C ALA A 22 18.88 -0.98 2.13
N ILE A 23 17.89 -0.15 2.46
CA ILE A 23 16.93 -0.44 3.54
C ILE A 23 15.83 -1.40 3.09
N GLU A 24 15.46 -1.36 1.81
CA GLU A 24 14.38 -2.18 1.24
C GLU A 24 13.07 -2.05 2.04
N PHE A 25 12.54 -0.83 2.12
CA PHE A 25 11.26 -0.56 2.80
C PHE A 25 10.11 -1.40 2.22
N ASP A 26 9.21 -1.85 3.09
CA ASP A 26 7.97 -2.53 2.67
C ASP A 26 7.04 -1.58 1.89
N LYS A 27 6.96 -0.31 2.32
CA LYS A 27 6.13 0.72 1.71
C LYS A 27 6.81 2.08 1.76
N VAL A 28 6.66 2.85 0.68
CA VAL A 28 7.19 4.21 0.55
C VAL A 28 6.18 5.06 -0.20
N GLY A 29 5.79 6.19 0.41
CA GLY A 29 5.18 7.30 -0.32
C GLY A 29 6.26 8.28 -0.78
N ALA A 30 6.14 8.80 -2.00
CA ALA A 30 6.98 9.87 -2.51
C ALA A 30 6.12 11.05 -2.97
N PHE A 31 6.62 12.28 -2.82
CA PHE A 31 5.89 13.49 -3.19
C PHE A 31 6.85 14.50 -3.80
N PRO A 32 6.57 15.04 -5.00
CA PRO A 32 7.27 16.21 -5.50
C PRO A 32 7.08 17.39 -4.54
N PHE A 33 8.14 18.15 -4.27
CA PHE A 33 8.05 19.35 -3.44
C PHE A 33 7.13 20.40 -4.08
N SER A 34 6.15 20.86 -3.30
CA SER A 34 5.28 21.99 -3.61
C SER A 34 5.61 23.15 -2.65
N PRO A 35 6.00 24.33 -3.17
CA PRO A 35 6.24 25.49 -2.32
C PRO A 35 4.91 26.05 -1.79
N GLU A 36 4.67 25.89 -0.49
CA GLU A 36 3.49 26.43 0.16
C GLU A 36 3.74 27.84 0.71
N PRO A 37 2.87 28.83 0.42
CA PRO A 37 3.03 30.20 0.90
C PRO A 37 3.20 30.30 2.42
N GLY A 38 4.19 31.08 2.86
CA GLY A 38 4.49 31.26 4.29
C GLY A 38 5.38 30.18 4.90
N THR A 39 5.85 29.21 4.11
CA THR A 39 6.87 28.25 4.55
C THR A 39 8.29 28.76 4.27
N PRO A 40 9.28 28.52 5.15
CA PRO A 40 10.67 28.89 4.88
C PRO A 40 11.21 28.30 3.57
N SER A 41 10.76 27.10 3.22
CA SER A 41 11.15 26.42 1.98
C SER A 41 10.62 27.11 0.71
N ALA A 42 9.49 27.82 0.78
CA ALA A 42 8.96 28.56 -0.37
C ALA A 42 9.79 29.82 -0.70
N GLU A 43 10.55 30.34 0.27
CA GLU A 43 11.38 31.54 0.11
C GLU A 43 12.80 31.24 -0.41
N LEU A 44 13.19 29.96 -0.49
CA LEU A 44 14.49 29.55 -1.01
C LEU A 44 14.59 29.84 -2.51
N SER A 45 15.71 30.41 -2.96
CA SER A 45 15.94 30.80 -4.36
C SER A 45 16.15 29.60 -5.29
N ASP A 46 16.65 28.49 -4.74
CA ASP A 46 17.20 27.39 -5.53
C ASP A 46 16.13 26.34 -5.80
N GLN A 47 14.95 26.80 -6.25
CA GLN A 47 13.83 25.93 -6.56
C GLN A 47 14.20 24.98 -7.70
N VAL A 48 13.96 23.69 -7.48
CA VAL A 48 14.16 22.66 -8.52
C VAL A 48 13.04 22.80 -9.56
N PRO A 49 13.34 22.73 -10.88
CA PRO A 49 12.30 22.76 -11.91
C PRO A 49 11.32 21.58 -11.77
N ASP A 50 10.03 21.80 -12.01
CA ASP A 50 9.00 20.77 -11.81
C ASP A 50 9.25 19.51 -12.64
N GLU A 51 9.76 19.64 -13.86
CA GLU A 51 10.14 18.49 -14.71
C GLU A 51 11.17 17.58 -14.02
N VAL A 52 12.15 18.17 -13.33
CA VAL A 52 13.16 17.43 -12.55
C VAL A 52 12.50 16.79 -11.32
N LYS A 53 11.58 17.46 -10.64
CA LYS A 53 10.87 16.87 -9.50
C LYS A 53 10.05 15.63 -9.92
N GLN A 54 9.37 15.71 -11.06
CA GLN A 54 8.59 14.60 -11.60
C GLN A 54 9.48 13.45 -12.08
N GLU A 55 10.60 13.75 -12.73
CA GLU A 55 11.60 12.74 -13.12
C GLU A 55 12.18 12.00 -11.90
N ARG A 56 12.54 12.73 -10.84
CA ARG A 56 13.00 12.15 -9.57
C ARG A 56 11.92 11.32 -8.88
N TYR A 57 10.68 11.82 -8.83
CA TYR A 57 9.56 11.04 -8.30
C TYR A 57 9.41 9.72 -9.06
N ALA A 58 9.40 9.77 -10.39
CA ALA A 58 9.29 8.58 -11.22
C ALA A 58 10.44 7.59 -10.97
N ARG A 59 11.69 8.06 -10.94
CA ARG A 59 12.87 7.22 -10.66
C ARG A 59 12.82 6.56 -9.29
N LEU A 60 12.43 7.30 -8.25
CA LEU A 60 12.30 6.74 -6.90
C LEU A 60 11.20 5.68 -6.85
N MET A 61 10.04 5.95 -7.46
CA MET A 61 8.93 4.99 -7.50
C MET A 61 9.24 3.77 -8.35
N GLU A 62 9.91 3.93 -9.50
CA GLU A 62 10.36 2.83 -10.35
C GLU A 62 11.36 1.93 -9.62
N GLN A 63 12.28 2.50 -8.84
CA GLN A 63 13.21 1.71 -8.03
C GLN A 63 12.50 0.97 -6.88
N GLN A 64 11.53 1.61 -6.23
CA GLN A 64 10.83 1.05 -5.08
C GLN A 64 9.84 -0.06 -5.48
N GLN A 65 9.17 0.04 -6.62
CA GLN A 65 8.18 -0.95 -7.10
C GLN A 65 8.66 -2.41 -7.01
N PRO A 66 9.83 -2.80 -7.56
CA PRO A 66 10.29 -4.19 -7.46
C PRO A 66 10.66 -4.61 -6.03
N ILE A 67 11.02 -3.66 -5.14
CA ILE A 67 11.24 -3.94 -3.72
C ILE A 67 9.90 -4.29 -3.06
N SER A 68 8.87 -3.46 -3.27
CA SER A 68 7.52 -3.70 -2.74
C SER A 68 6.95 -5.03 -3.25
N LEU A 69 7.08 -5.29 -4.56
CA LEU A 69 6.64 -6.56 -5.16
C LEU A 69 7.33 -7.76 -4.50
N ARG A 70 8.65 -7.75 -4.34
CA ARG A 70 9.38 -8.87 -3.70
C ARG A 70 8.95 -9.07 -2.24
N LYS A 71 8.70 -7.99 -1.50
CA LYS A 71 8.19 -8.06 -0.11
C LYS A 71 6.80 -8.68 -0.07
N ASN A 72 5.93 -8.34 -1.02
CA ASN A 72 4.62 -8.95 -1.15
C ASN A 72 4.69 -10.40 -1.65
N GLN A 73 5.59 -10.74 -2.57
CA GLN A 73 5.81 -12.11 -3.03
C GLN A 73 6.26 -13.03 -1.88
N ALA A 74 7.02 -12.52 -0.91
CA ALA A 74 7.36 -13.27 0.30
C ALA A 74 6.15 -13.61 1.19
N MET A 75 4.97 -13.05 0.90
CA MET A 75 3.71 -13.38 1.56
C MET A 75 2.96 -14.52 0.88
N VAL A 76 3.28 -14.86 -0.38
CA VAL A 76 2.64 -15.98 -1.09
C VAL A 76 2.92 -17.29 -0.36
N GLY A 77 1.88 -18.11 -0.20
CA GLY A 77 1.88 -19.34 0.59
C GLY A 77 1.62 -19.15 2.08
N ARG A 78 1.50 -17.90 2.56
CA ARG A 78 1.14 -17.60 3.95
C ARG A 78 -0.37 -17.46 4.11
N MET A 79 -0.84 -17.73 5.32
CA MET A 79 -2.20 -17.42 5.74
C MET A 79 -2.20 -16.09 6.50
N LEU A 80 -3.14 -15.22 6.17
CA LEU A 80 -3.34 -13.94 6.83
C LEU A 80 -4.78 -13.81 7.31
N ASP A 81 -4.95 -13.32 8.53
CA ASP A 81 -6.23 -12.80 8.98
C ASP A 81 -6.40 -11.39 8.40
N VAL A 82 -7.48 -11.19 7.65
CA VAL A 82 -7.77 -9.94 6.96
C VAL A 82 -9.11 -9.36 7.40
N LEU A 83 -9.16 -8.04 7.49
CA LEU A 83 -10.38 -7.29 7.79
C LEU A 83 -11.10 -6.98 6.49
N VAL A 84 -12.35 -7.41 6.37
CA VAL A 84 -13.19 -7.08 5.21
C VAL A 84 -13.58 -5.61 5.25
N GLU A 85 -13.29 -4.88 4.16
CA GLU A 85 -13.55 -3.45 4.03
C GLU A 85 -14.65 -3.15 3.00
N GLY A 86 -14.88 -4.06 2.05
CA GLY A 86 -15.93 -3.89 1.06
C GLY A 86 -16.00 -5.02 0.03
N GLU A 87 -16.81 -4.78 -0.99
CA GLU A 87 -16.99 -5.66 -2.14
C GLU A 87 -16.89 -4.82 -3.42
N GLY A 88 -16.47 -5.46 -4.49
CA GLY A 88 -16.38 -4.89 -5.83
C GLY A 88 -16.52 -5.99 -6.88
N GLU A 89 -16.15 -5.66 -8.11
CA GLU A 89 -16.18 -6.58 -9.24
C GLU A 89 -14.84 -6.51 -9.98
N ILE A 90 -14.39 -7.65 -10.51
CA ILE A 90 -13.21 -7.70 -11.37
C ILE A 90 -13.56 -7.06 -12.71
N GLU A 91 -12.86 -5.97 -13.05
CA GLU A 91 -13.07 -5.25 -14.30
C GLU A 91 -12.95 -6.19 -15.51
N GLY A 92 -13.88 -6.06 -16.46
CA GLY A 92 -13.95 -6.87 -17.67
C GLY A 92 -14.69 -8.20 -17.52
N SER A 93 -14.63 -8.87 -16.36
CA SER A 93 -15.36 -10.14 -16.13
C SER A 93 -16.69 -9.94 -15.39
N GLY A 94 -16.76 -8.93 -14.51
CA GLY A 94 -17.89 -8.74 -13.59
C GLY A 94 -17.95 -9.79 -12.47
N GLU A 95 -16.89 -10.59 -12.30
CA GLU A 95 -16.84 -11.57 -11.22
C GLU A 95 -16.72 -10.87 -9.86
N PRO A 96 -17.37 -11.38 -8.80
CA PRO A 96 -17.29 -10.78 -7.47
C PRO A 96 -15.86 -10.69 -6.96
N LEU A 97 -15.56 -9.59 -6.26
CA LEU A 97 -14.26 -9.35 -5.64
C LEU A 97 -14.47 -8.85 -4.22
N LEU A 98 -14.00 -9.59 -3.23
CA LEU A 98 -13.97 -9.11 -1.85
C LEU A 98 -12.71 -8.27 -1.63
N LEU A 99 -12.89 -7.10 -1.02
CA LEU A 99 -11.82 -6.15 -0.68
C LEU A 99 -11.57 -6.21 0.81
N ALA A 100 -10.35 -6.57 1.19
CA ALA A 100 -9.94 -6.67 2.58
C ALA A 100 -8.57 -6.03 2.78
N ARG A 101 -8.14 -5.87 4.04
CA ARG A 101 -6.79 -5.43 4.38
C ARG A 101 -6.17 -6.29 5.46
N SER A 102 -4.84 -6.44 5.41
CA SER A 102 -4.12 -7.18 6.44
C SER A 102 -3.65 -6.26 7.57
N TYR A 103 -3.07 -6.84 8.61
CA TYR A 103 -2.40 -6.06 9.67
C TYR A 103 -1.24 -5.18 9.14
N ARG A 104 -0.73 -5.46 7.93
CA ARG A 104 0.35 -4.71 7.31
C ARG A 104 -0.13 -3.39 6.71
N ASP A 105 -1.43 -3.22 6.50
CA ASP A 105 -2.00 -2.21 5.62
C ASP A 105 -2.83 -1.19 6.40
N ALA A 106 -2.41 0.07 6.31
CA ALA A 106 -3.16 1.21 6.81
C ALA A 106 -4.38 1.50 5.90
N PRO A 107 -5.54 1.84 6.48
CA PRO A 107 -6.75 2.11 5.70
C PRO A 107 -6.53 3.29 4.74
N GLU A 108 -7.08 3.20 3.54
CA GLU A 108 -7.07 4.23 2.47
C GLU A 108 -5.70 4.62 1.89
N ILE A 109 -4.60 4.24 2.55
CA ILE A 109 -3.25 4.66 2.20
C ILE A 109 -2.44 3.52 1.57
N ASP A 110 -2.57 2.31 2.12
CA ASP A 110 -1.83 1.13 1.68
C ASP A 110 -2.66 0.25 0.73
N GLY A 111 -2.06 -0.82 0.23
CA GLY A 111 -2.72 -1.79 -0.64
C GLY A 111 -3.74 -2.69 0.10
N LEU A 112 -4.46 -3.46 -0.71
CA LEU A 112 -5.51 -4.37 -0.28
C LEU A 112 -5.07 -5.83 -0.37
N VAL A 113 -5.82 -6.69 0.30
CA VAL A 113 -5.89 -8.12 0.02
C VAL A 113 -7.16 -8.37 -0.80
N LEU A 114 -6.97 -8.72 -2.05
CA LEU A 114 -8.01 -8.98 -3.04
C LEU A 114 -8.38 -10.46 -3.00
N VAL A 115 -9.67 -10.77 -2.85
CA VAL A 115 -10.16 -12.15 -2.79
C VAL A 115 -11.23 -12.39 -3.85
N PRO A 116 -10.83 -12.81 -5.07
CA PRO A 116 -11.75 -13.12 -6.17
C PRO A 116 -12.79 -14.19 -5.84
N GLY A 117 -13.98 -14.07 -6.43
CA GLY A 117 -15.05 -15.06 -6.34
C GLY A 117 -15.78 -15.11 -5.00
N VAL A 118 -15.46 -14.23 -4.07
CA VAL A 118 -16.08 -14.13 -2.75
C VAL A 118 -17.00 -12.91 -2.67
N ARG A 119 -18.16 -13.09 -2.04
CA ARG A 119 -19.22 -12.07 -1.86
C ARG A 119 -20.05 -12.38 -0.62
N ASP A 120 -20.93 -11.45 -0.27
CA ASP A 120 -21.87 -11.53 0.85
C ASP A 120 -21.16 -11.70 2.21
N VAL A 121 -19.94 -11.15 2.35
CA VAL A 121 -19.20 -11.15 3.62
C VAL A 121 -19.32 -9.78 4.28
N PRO A 122 -19.88 -9.67 5.50
CA PRO A 122 -20.10 -8.36 6.11
C PRO A 122 -18.80 -7.57 6.33
N VAL A 123 -18.81 -6.30 5.96
CA VAL A 123 -17.74 -5.34 6.29
C VAL A 123 -17.49 -5.33 7.80
N GLY A 124 -16.21 -5.29 8.19
CA GLY A 124 -15.77 -5.40 9.58
C GLY A 124 -15.57 -6.84 10.06
N SER A 125 -15.88 -7.85 9.25
CA SER A 125 -15.57 -9.25 9.57
C SER A 125 -14.07 -9.52 9.43
N MET A 126 -13.54 -10.39 10.29
CA MET A 126 -12.21 -10.96 10.13
C MET A 126 -12.33 -12.34 9.47
N ILE A 127 -11.59 -12.57 8.40
CA ILE A 127 -11.53 -13.87 7.71
C ILE A 127 -10.09 -14.30 7.49
N GLN A 128 -9.87 -15.61 7.38
CA GLN A 128 -8.55 -16.15 7.05
C GLN A 128 -8.43 -16.38 5.55
N VAL A 129 -7.37 -15.83 4.96
CA VAL A 129 -7.09 -15.89 3.52
C VAL A 129 -5.73 -16.52 3.31
N HIS A 130 -5.66 -17.50 2.42
CA HIS A 130 -4.41 -18.04 1.90
C HIS A 130 -3.94 -17.15 0.74
N ILE A 131 -2.77 -16.52 0.89
CA ILE A 131 -2.20 -15.64 -0.13
C ILE A 131 -1.61 -16.51 -1.24
N ASN A 132 -2.15 -16.40 -2.45
CA ASN A 132 -1.74 -17.18 -3.60
C ASN A 132 -1.14 -16.32 -4.73
N GLY A 133 -1.19 -14.99 -4.60
CA GLY A 133 -0.61 -14.04 -5.54
C GLY A 133 -0.20 -12.73 -4.88
N ALA A 134 0.62 -11.96 -5.59
CA ALA A 134 1.11 -10.66 -5.15
C ALA A 134 1.29 -9.74 -6.37
N MET A 135 0.90 -8.49 -6.19
CA MET A 135 1.18 -7.36 -7.07
C MET A 135 2.13 -6.39 -6.33
N GLU A 136 2.55 -5.30 -6.98
CA GLU A 136 3.49 -4.33 -6.42
C GLU A 136 3.03 -3.80 -5.06
N TYR A 137 1.72 -3.56 -4.92
CA TYR A 137 1.13 -2.96 -3.72
C TYR A 137 0.07 -3.83 -3.05
N ASP A 138 -0.65 -4.66 -3.81
CA ASP A 138 -1.72 -5.51 -3.30
C ASP A 138 -1.32 -6.99 -3.20
N LEU A 139 -2.03 -7.72 -2.37
CA LEU A 139 -1.99 -9.18 -2.32
C LEU A 139 -3.25 -9.77 -2.95
N VAL A 140 -3.14 -10.99 -3.46
CA VAL A 140 -4.26 -11.78 -3.93
C VAL A 140 -4.31 -13.07 -3.13
N GLY A 141 -5.52 -13.48 -2.75
CA GLY A 141 -5.69 -14.72 -2.02
C GLY A 141 -7.03 -15.38 -2.25
N GLU A 142 -7.20 -16.52 -1.59
CA GLU A 142 -8.42 -17.31 -1.60
C GLU A 142 -8.85 -17.60 -0.15
N PRO A 143 -10.15 -17.64 0.14
CA PRO A 143 -10.62 -17.99 1.46
C PRO A 143 -10.28 -19.45 1.74
N LEU A 144 -9.97 -19.78 3.00
CA LEU A 144 -9.93 -21.17 3.41
C LEU A 144 -11.36 -21.71 3.43
N ALA A 145 -11.57 -22.86 2.79
CA ALA A 145 -12.84 -23.57 2.89
C ALA A 145 -13.08 -23.97 4.36
N GLY A 146 -13.91 -23.22 5.10
CA GLY A 146 -14.26 -23.64 6.45
C GLY A 146 -14.92 -22.61 7.37
N GLU A 147 -14.34 -21.44 7.63
CA GLU A 147 -14.75 -20.67 8.82
C GLU A 147 -14.66 -19.15 8.60
N VAL A 148 -15.84 -18.50 8.53
CA VAL A 148 -15.97 -17.06 8.75
C VAL A 148 -16.07 -16.84 10.25
N PHE A 149 -15.08 -16.22 10.87
CA PHE A 149 -15.13 -15.89 12.30
C PHE A 149 -16.16 -14.77 12.53
N SER A 150 -17.39 -15.13 12.87
CA SER A 150 -18.38 -14.18 13.38
C SER A 150 -18.04 -13.85 14.84
N SER A 151 -17.31 -12.76 15.06
CA SER A 151 -17.15 -12.18 16.41
C SER A 151 -18.48 -11.57 16.87
N LYS A 152 -19.44 -12.39 17.28
CA LYS A 152 -20.50 -11.93 18.19
C LYS A 152 -19.87 -11.73 19.56
N ARG A 153 -19.55 -10.48 19.91
CA ARG A 153 -19.36 -10.10 21.30
C ARG A 153 -20.69 -10.35 22.01
N SER A 154 -20.80 -11.46 22.73
CA SER A 154 -21.86 -11.65 23.71
C SER A 154 -21.72 -10.53 24.74
N ALA A 155 -22.65 -9.58 24.70
CA ALA A 155 -22.83 -8.64 25.79
C ALA A 155 -23.09 -9.47 27.05
N ILE A 156 -22.20 -9.31 28.03
CA ILE A 156 -22.41 -9.83 29.38
C ILE A 156 -23.62 -9.07 29.92
N GLU A 157 -24.76 -9.74 30.05
CA GLU A 157 -25.89 -9.22 30.85
C GLU A 157 -25.39 -9.10 32.29
N LEU A 158 -25.21 -7.86 32.75
CA LEU A 158 -25.12 -7.55 34.17
C LEU A 158 -26.56 -7.49 34.68
N GLY A 159 -26.90 -8.45 35.54
CA GLY A 159 -28.20 -8.54 36.22
C GLY A 159 -28.43 -7.48 37.28
#